data_AF-A0A067M742-F1
#
_entry.id   AF-A0A067M742-F1
#
_cell.length_a   1.000
_cell.length_b   1.000
_cell.length_c   1.000
_cell.angle_alpha   90.00
_cell.angle_beta   90.00
_cell.angle_gamma   90.00
#
_symmetry.space_group_name_H-M   'P 1'
#
loop_
_entity.id
_entity.type
_entity.pdbx_description
1 polymer ?
#
loop_
_entity_poly.entity_id
_entity_poly.type
_entity_poly.pdbx_seq_one_letter_code
_entity_poly.pdbx_strand_id
1 'polypeptide(L)'
;MEELRDTHRLESRSQSDQIDKLRSQFAETEALLAAATASVARVEEESAKHKAETETLKTEVERAKAVGKEEEEKRVKAISLLKTVRTKLVKAEKDRDEAARERDAAKEEGVRERERGLAEKARLEGEVERARAERDKEVAALKAQFEKELAEVRDKFEKESAARKSQFELDAITSKAAYTKELNAKTARIAQLEASVRNMSQEKDSMFDQLQMRQAELESSQSHLESLQNQTMELQYQLREAADRTAVLSDELSEAQRQAETNGGLGGGVSHAEVARLISDAESKYEARLAELRTKIRVLERERVEAEEEWSKGLHSRSKEVERLRRELKEKEGEWKEEMRSAERRDEKVRELERALVRKDEEKERDRAERDSIRADLERAKEAEAAARQEREESESRISLLERQLEELKTRDVQLRANNKASIILLYHTIRDELRKLQSSAALLERQRNPGVGFWSNTSRANVSNPSSPPPDGPGVFSSPTSPRPSSPALSEQAGSIRHEEEVNLEYLRNVIMQFLEHKEMRPNLVRVLSVILRFTPQETRRLAAKV
;
A
#
# COMPACT_ATOMS: atom_id res chain seq x y z
N MET A 1 124.24 -19.54 175.45
CA MET A 1 122.84 -19.83 175.91
C MET A 1 121.84 -18.82 175.38
N GLU A 2 122.16 -17.54 175.25
CA GLU A 2 121.24 -16.54 174.67
C GLU A 2 121.06 -16.72 173.14
N GLU A 3 122.13 -17.06 172.43
CA GLU A 3 122.15 -17.25 170.96
C GLU A 3 121.12 -18.28 170.44
N LEU A 4 120.71 -19.25 171.26
CA LEU A 4 119.70 -20.25 170.93
C LEU A 4 118.24 -19.75 170.98
N ARG A 5 118.00 -18.51 171.45
CA ARG A 5 116.65 -17.91 171.51
C ARG A 5 116.33 -17.01 170.31
N ASP A 6 117.33 -16.36 169.71
CA ASP A 6 117.10 -15.47 168.56
C ASP A 6 117.05 -16.21 167.22
N THR A 7 117.79 -17.32 167.06
CA THR A 7 117.69 -18.19 165.87
C THR A 7 116.26 -18.70 165.65
N HIS A 8 115.66 -19.26 166.70
CA HIS A 8 114.30 -19.79 166.68
C HIS A 8 113.24 -18.71 166.39
N ARG A 9 113.54 -17.45 166.71
CA ARG A 9 112.66 -16.29 166.53
C ARG A 9 112.73 -15.73 165.11
N LEU A 10 113.90 -15.77 164.49
CA LEU A 10 114.09 -15.45 163.06
C LEU A 10 113.46 -16.51 162.16
N GLU A 11 113.66 -17.79 162.47
CA GLU A 11 113.12 -18.90 161.68
C GLU A 11 111.59 -18.92 161.67
N SER A 12 110.95 -18.76 162.83
CA SER A 12 109.48 -18.68 162.93
C SER A 12 108.90 -17.49 162.16
N ARG A 13 109.62 -16.37 162.09
CA ARG A 13 109.22 -15.19 161.30
C ARG A 13 109.35 -15.44 159.80
N SER A 14 110.45 -16.03 159.37
CA SER A 14 110.68 -16.43 157.97
C SER A 14 109.62 -17.42 157.47
N GLN A 15 109.18 -18.36 158.32
CA GLN A 15 108.11 -19.30 157.98
C GLN A 15 106.75 -18.60 157.85
N SER A 16 106.44 -17.60 158.69
CA SER A 16 105.22 -16.79 158.56
C SER A 16 105.21 -16.00 157.25
N ASP A 17 106.29 -15.26 156.95
CA ASP A 17 106.40 -14.45 155.74
C ASP A 17 106.29 -15.30 154.45
N GLN A 18 106.71 -16.57 154.51
CA GLN A 18 106.63 -17.51 153.40
C GLN A 18 105.21 -18.12 153.26
N ILE A 19 104.51 -18.38 154.37
CA ILE A 19 103.09 -18.81 154.35
C ILE A 19 102.19 -17.71 153.80
N ASP A 20 102.39 -16.45 154.21
CA ASP A 20 101.55 -15.35 153.74
C ASP A 20 101.86 -14.96 152.29
N LYS A 21 103.10 -15.14 151.81
CA LYS A 21 103.41 -15.11 150.37
C LYS A 21 102.67 -16.19 149.59
N LEU A 22 102.65 -17.44 150.07
CA LEU A 22 101.93 -18.53 149.41
C LEU A 22 100.41 -18.30 149.40
N ARG A 23 99.84 -17.71 150.46
CA ARG A 23 98.43 -17.29 150.49
C ARG A 23 98.13 -16.15 149.51
N SER A 24 99.00 -15.15 149.44
CA SER A 24 98.92 -14.07 148.45
C SER A 24 98.92 -14.63 147.03
N GLN A 25 99.86 -15.53 146.72
CA GLN A 25 99.96 -16.17 145.40
C GLN A 25 98.75 -17.06 145.11
N PHE A 26 98.23 -17.80 146.09
CA PHE A 26 97.03 -18.63 145.88
C PHE A 26 95.81 -17.75 145.53
N ALA A 27 95.54 -16.71 146.33
CA ALA A 27 94.44 -15.78 146.07
C ALA A 27 94.60 -15.04 144.72
N GLU A 28 95.82 -14.69 144.33
CA GLU A 28 96.13 -14.08 143.04
C GLU A 28 95.88 -15.07 141.87
N THR A 29 96.27 -16.34 142.00
CA THR A 29 95.95 -17.38 141.00
C THR A 29 94.46 -17.71 140.93
N GLU A 30 93.75 -17.71 142.06
CA GLU A 30 92.32 -17.98 142.14
C GLU A 30 91.50 -16.84 141.52
N ALA A 31 91.92 -15.59 141.75
CA ALA A 31 91.37 -14.41 141.08
C ALA A 31 91.63 -14.42 139.56
N LEU A 32 92.82 -14.81 139.12
CA LEU A 32 93.15 -14.97 137.69
C LEU A 32 92.32 -16.08 137.03
N LEU A 33 92.06 -17.19 137.72
CA LEU A 33 91.27 -18.31 137.21
C LEU A 33 89.77 -17.96 137.15
N ALA A 34 89.25 -17.21 138.12
CA ALA A 34 87.91 -16.60 138.07
C ALA A 34 87.79 -15.59 136.90
N ALA A 35 88.80 -14.76 136.67
CA ALA A 35 88.84 -13.84 135.53
C ALA A 35 88.91 -14.57 134.17
N ALA A 36 89.67 -15.66 134.07
CA ALA A 36 89.78 -16.48 132.86
C ALA A 36 88.47 -17.22 132.53
N THR A 37 87.80 -17.79 133.53
CA THR A 37 86.49 -18.44 133.33
C THR A 37 85.40 -17.42 132.95
N ALA A 38 85.42 -16.22 133.53
CA ALA A 38 84.51 -15.13 133.13
C ALA A 38 84.78 -14.60 131.71
N SER A 39 86.03 -14.61 131.24
CA SER A 39 86.36 -14.19 129.87
C SER A 39 85.96 -15.23 128.82
N VAL A 40 86.15 -16.52 129.09
CA VAL A 40 85.68 -17.62 128.23
C VAL A 40 84.16 -17.57 128.06
N ALA A 41 83.40 -17.41 129.15
CA ALA A 41 81.93 -17.32 129.09
C ALA A 41 81.44 -16.14 128.21
N ARG A 42 82.13 -14.99 128.24
CA ARG A 42 81.81 -13.85 127.35
C ARG A 42 82.10 -14.17 125.88
N VAL A 43 83.23 -14.79 125.58
CA VAL A 43 83.60 -15.16 124.20
C VAL A 43 82.61 -16.19 123.64
N GLU A 44 82.12 -17.12 124.44
CA GLU A 44 81.07 -18.06 124.02
C GLU A 44 79.75 -17.33 123.71
N GLU A 45 79.29 -16.41 124.58
CA GLU A 45 78.08 -15.61 124.38
C GLU A 45 78.17 -14.69 123.12
N GLU A 46 79.31 -14.06 122.90
CA GLU A 46 79.59 -13.25 121.70
C GLU A 46 79.63 -14.11 120.44
N SER A 47 80.21 -15.31 120.50
CA SER A 47 80.19 -16.27 119.37
C SER A 47 78.78 -16.75 119.03
N ALA A 48 77.90 -16.86 120.03
CA ALA A 48 76.50 -17.25 119.83
C ALA A 48 75.69 -16.12 119.18
N LYS A 49 75.90 -14.87 119.61
CA LYS A 49 75.30 -13.68 118.98
C LYS A 49 75.71 -13.54 117.52
N HIS A 50 77.01 -13.60 117.22
CA HIS A 50 77.49 -13.53 115.84
C HIS A 50 77.00 -14.68 114.97
N LYS A 51 76.84 -15.91 115.51
CA LYS A 51 76.18 -17.00 114.76
C LYS A 51 74.75 -16.63 114.38
N ALA A 52 73.93 -16.18 115.34
CA ALA A 52 72.56 -15.75 115.08
C ALA A 52 72.48 -14.61 114.05
N GLU A 53 73.34 -13.59 114.16
CA GLU A 53 73.45 -12.49 113.19
C GLU A 53 73.82 -12.97 111.78
N THR A 54 74.75 -13.95 111.66
CA THR A 54 75.07 -14.53 110.35
C THR A 54 73.95 -15.41 109.78
N GLU A 55 73.01 -15.90 110.59
CA GLU A 55 71.82 -16.61 110.09
C GLU A 55 70.72 -15.63 109.67
N THR A 56 70.43 -14.58 110.45
CA THR A 56 69.46 -13.56 110.04
C THR A 56 69.88 -12.90 108.73
N LEU A 57 71.14 -12.45 108.62
CA LEU A 57 71.69 -11.87 107.38
C LEU A 57 71.61 -12.82 106.17
N LYS A 58 71.80 -14.14 106.35
CA LYS A 58 71.59 -15.12 105.26
C LYS A 58 70.12 -15.16 104.82
N THR A 59 69.17 -15.18 105.77
CA THR A 59 67.74 -15.20 105.43
C THR A 59 67.29 -13.90 104.74
N GLU A 60 67.84 -12.75 105.13
CA GLU A 60 67.59 -11.46 104.48
C GLU A 60 68.17 -11.42 103.06
N VAL A 61 69.39 -11.93 102.85
CA VAL A 61 70.02 -12.03 101.52
C VAL A 61 69.22 -12.94 100.58
N GLU A 62 68.74 -14.11 101.03
CA GLU A 62 67.88 -14.96 100.20
C GLU A 62 66.50 -14.32 99.93
N ARG A 63 65.93 -13.60 100.90
CA ARG A 63 64.68 -12.84 100.70
C ARG A 63 64.86 -11.72 99.68
N ALA A 64 65.97 -10.99 99.72
CA ALA A 64 66.31 -9.96 98.75
C ALA A 64 66.53 -10.55 97.33
N LYS A 65 67.20 -11.71 97.21
CA LYS A 65 67.33 -12.45 95.93
C LYS A 65 65.98 -12.87 95.36
N ALA A 66 65.04 -13.32 96.19
CA ALA A 66 63.70 -13.69 95.74
C ALA A 66 62.93 -12.49 95.17
N VAL A 67 62.89 -11.37 95.90
CA VAL A 67 62.25 -10.12 95.42
C VAL A 67 62.92 -9.59 94.15
N GLY A 68 64.25 -9.68 94.05
CA GLY A 68 64.98 -9.31 92.83
C GLY A 68 64.53 -10.10 91.60
N LYS A 69 64.40 -11.43 91.71
CA LYS A 69 63.91 -12.30 90.63
C LYS A 69 62.47 -11.99 90.24
N GLU A 70 61.58 -11.74 91.21
CA GLU A 70 60.20 -11.36 90.91
C GLU A 70 60.11 -10.03 90.14
N GLU A 71 60.92 -9.03 90.51
CA GLU A 71 60.97 -7.75 89.80
C GLU A 71 61.60 -7.88 88.40
N GLU A 72 62.60 -8.73 88.22
CA GLU A 72 63.14 -9.06 86.89
C GLU A 72 62.09 -9.75 86.01
N GLU A 73 61.34 -10.72 86.54
CA GLU A 73 60.23 -11.34 85.82
C GLU A 73 59.14 -10.33 85.44
N LYS A 74 58.76 -9.42 86.35
CA LYS A 74 57.79 -8.35 86.06
C LYS A 74 58.30 -7.42 84.96
N ARG A 75 59.58 -7.06 84.98
CA ARG A 75 60.23 -6.24 83.93
C ARG A 75 60.24 -6.97 82.58
N VAL A 76 60.61 -8.26 82.54
CA VAL A 76 60.59 -9.05 81.29
C VAL A 76 59.18 -9.19 80.72
N LYS A 77 58.17 -9.42 81.58
CA LYS A 77 56.75 -9.49 81.19
C LYS A 77 56.23 -8.13 80.70
N ALA A 78 56.62 -7.03 81.32
CA ALA A 78 56.29 -5.67 80.86
C ALA A 78 56.94 -5.36 79.50
N ILE A 79 58.22 -5.70 79.31
CA ILE A 79 58.95 -5.49 78.04
C ILE A 79 58.36 -6.33 76.91
N SER A 80 57.98 -7.59 77.15
CA SER A 80 57.35 -8.44 76.13
C SER A 80 55.94 -7.95 75.76
N LEU A 81 55.18 -7.45 76.74
CA LEU A 81 53.87 -6.83 76.50
C LEU A 81 54.00 -5.51 75.74
N LEU A 82 54.94 -4.63 76.11
CA LEU A 82 55.25 -3.40 75.36
C LEU A 82 55.73 -3.68 73.93
N LYS A 83 56.56 -4.71 73.72
CA LYS A 83 56.97 -5.17 72.38
C LYS A 83 55.76 -5.63 71.56
N THR A 84 54.81 -6.33 72.18
CA THR A 84 53.57 -6.81 71.55
C THR A 84 52.59 -5.67 71.26
N VAL A 85 52.50 -4.66 72.12
CA VAL A 85 51.71 -3.44 71.88
C VAL A 85 52.34 -2.63 70.74
N ARG A 86 53.67 -2.48 70.72
CA ARG A 86 54.39 -1.78 69.64
C ARG A 86 54.20 -2.47 68.28
N THR A 87 54.31 -3.79 68.19
CA THR A 87 54.07 -4.49 66.91
C THR A 87 52.61 -4.42 66.48
N LYS A 88 51.65 -4.44 67.42
CA LYS A 88 50.23 -4.22 67.11
C LYS A 88 49.94 -2.78 66.66
N LEU A 89 50.56 -1.77 67.26
CA LEU A 89 50.42 -0.37 66.84
C LEU A 89 51.02 -0.15 65.45
N VAL A 90 52.28 -0.53 65.22
CA VAL A 90 52.93 -0.43 63.90
C VAL A 90 52.15 -1.20 62.83
N LYS A 91 51.55 -2.35 63.17
CA LYS A 91 50.64 -3.04 62.26
C LYS A 91 49.35 -2.24 62.03
N ALA A 92 48.68 -1.76 63.07
CA ALA A 92 47.44 -0.99 62.92
C ALA A 92 47.64 0.35 62.17
N GLU A 93 48.81 0.97 62.29
CA GLU A 93 49.24 2.12 61.49
C GLU A 93 49.42 1.73 60.02
N LYS A 94 50.15 0.64 59.74
CA LYS A 94 50.34 0.12 58.38
C LYS A 94 49.02 -0.31 57.73
N ASP A 95 48.20 -1.10 58.42
CA ASP A 95 46.88 -1.56 57.98
C ASP A 95 45.93 -0.36 57.74
N ARG A 96 46.06 0.73 58.52
CA ARG A 96 45.32 2.01 58.32
C ARG A 96 45.83 2.79 57.12
N ASP A 97 47.13 2.88 56.92
CA ASP A 97 47.76 3.55 55.78
C ASP A 97 47.44 2.83 54.46
N GLU A 98 47.42 1.50 54.48
CA GLU A 98 47.01 0.68 53.34
C GLU A 98 45.52 0.88 53.04
N ALA A 99 44.64 0.81 54.05
CA ALA A 99 43.22 1.13 53.87
C ALA A 99 42.95 2.60 53.47
N ALA A 100 43.84 3.54 53.77
CA ALA A 100 43.77 4.92 53.28
C ALA A 100 44.14 5.00 51.80
N ARG A 101 45.27 4.39 51.40
CA ARG A 101 45.71 4.31 49.99
C ARG A 101 44.69 3.59 49.11
N GLU A 102 44.10 2.49 49.57
CA GLU A 102 43.02 1.80 48.85
C GLU A 102 41.78 2.68 48.67
N ARG A 103 41.37 3.42 49.71
CA ARG A 103 40.24 4.36 49.60
C ARG A 103 40.53 5.50 48.63
N ASP A 104 41.73 6.04 48.62
CA ASP A 104 42.09 7.15 47.73
C ASP A 104 42.29 6.68 46.28
N ALA A 105 42.88 5.49 46.07
CA ALA A 105 42.91 4.84 44.76
C ALA A 105 41.49 4.56 44.22
N ALA A 106 40.58 4.02 45.04
CA ALA A 106 39.19 3.78 44.66
C ALA A 106 38.40 5.09 44.40
N LYS A 107 38.75 6.20 45.07
CA LYS A 107 38.22 7.53 44.73
C LYS A 107 38.73 8.00 43.38
N GLU A 108 40.04 7.89 43.11
CA GLU A 108 40.61 8.28 41.82
C GLU A 108 40.04 7.44 40.67
N GLU A 109 39.90 6.13 40.86
CA GLU A 109 39.27 5.23 39.88
C GLU A 109 37.81 5.62 39.65
N GLY A 110 37.02 5.80 40.72
CA GLY A 110 35.63 6.27 40.63
C GLY A 110 35.47 7.70 40.11
N VAL A 111 36.53 8.53 40.08
CA VAL A 111 36.54 9.82 39.36
C VAL A 111 36.85 9.58 37.88
N ARG A 112 37.90 8.81 37.56
CA ARG A 112 38.27 8.45 36.17
C ARG A 112 37.13 7.73 35.43
N GLU A 113 36.37 6.87 36.10
CA GLU A 113 35.17 6.23 35.53
C GLU A 113 34.05 7.24 35.25
N ARG A 114 33.81 8.21 36.15
CA ARG A 114 32.84 9.28 35.92
C ARG A 114 33.27 10.20 34.78
N GLU A 115 34.54 10.56 34.71
CA GLU A 115 35.11 11.36 33.61
C GLU A 115 35.00 10.62 32.26
N ARG A 116 35.32 9.32 32.22
CA ARG A 116 35.10 8.47 31.04
C ARG A 116 33.63 8.42 30.65
N GLY A 117 32.72 8.16 31.59
CA GLY A 117 31.28 8.11 31.33
C GLY A 117 30.66 9.45 30.92
N LEU A 118 31.23 10.58 31.38
CA LEU A 118 30.85 11.91 30.91
C LEU A 118 31.38 12.19 29.49
N ALA A 119 32.62 11.80 29.19
CA ALA A 119 33.19 11.93 27.86
C ALA A 119 32.48 11.03 26.83
N GLU A 120 32.08 9.81 27.22
CA GLU A 120 31.28 8.91 26.40
C GLU A 120 29.86 9.45 26.17
N LYS A 121 29.20 9.99 27.21
CA LYS A 121 27.91 10.68 27.05
C LYS A 121 27.99 11.87 26.10
N ALA A 122 28.94 12.78 26.31
CA ALA A 122 29.13 13.94 25.43
C ALA A 122 29.43 13.53 23.98
N ARG A 123 30.16 12.42 23.78
CA ARG A 123 30.39 11.84 22.46
C ARG A 123 29.10 11.30 21.84
N LEU A 124 28.31 10.52 22.57
CA LEU A 124 27.05 9.94 22.12
C LEU A 124 26.00 11.02 21.83
N GLU A 125 25.91 12.04 22.68
CA GLU A 125 25.08 13.23 22.49
C GLU A 125 25.47 13.95 21.19
N GLY A 126 26.76 14.21 20.98
CA GLY A 126 27.26 14.80 19.73
C GLY A 126 27.10 13.91 18.49
N GLU A 127 27.04 12.59 18.63
CA GLU A 127 26.73 11.64 17.55
C GLU A 127 25.23 11.63 17.23
N VAL A 128 24.36 11.74 18.24
CA VAL A 128 22.90 11.92 18.09
C VAL A 128 22.55 13.27 17.46
N GLU A 129 23.24 14.36 17.84
CA GLU A 129 23.06 15.67 17.22
C GLU A 129 23.48 15.67 15.74
N ARG A 130 24.61 15.03 15.39
CA ARG A 130 25.02 14.83 14.00
C ARG A 130 23.99 14.04 13.21
N ALA A 131 23.53 12.90 13.74
CA ALA A 131 22.50 12.08 13.09
C ALA A 131 21.17 12.83 12.88
N ARG A 132 20.76 13.67 13.84
CA ARG A 132 19.58 14.55 13.69
C ARG A 132 19.81 15.59 12.59
N ALA A 133 20.93 16.30 12.62
CA ALA A 133 21.27 17.31 11.61
C ALA A 133 21.44 16.74 10.19
N GLU A 134 21.80 15.46 10.06
CA GLU A 134 21.81 14.75 8.77
C GLU A 134 20.39 14.36 8.32
N ARG A 135 19.56 13.78 9.20
CA ARG A 135 18.14 13.51 8.90
C ARG A 135 17.36 14.78 8.52
N ASP A 136 17.58 15.90 9.22
CA ASP A 136 16.93 17.18 8.92
C ASP A 136 17.35 17.73 7.54
N LYS A 137 18.62 17.56 7.15
CA LYS A 137 19.10 17.91 5.80
C LYS A 137 18.49 17.03 4.72
N GLU A 138 18.39 15.73 4.95
CA GLU A 138 17.73 14.80 4.03
C GLU A 138 16.25 15.13 3.86
N VAL A 139 15.53 15.39 4.97
CA VAL A 139 14.12 15.80 4.93
C VAL A 139 13.94 17.15 4.22
N ALA A 140 14.85 18.11 4.41
CA ALA A 140 14.84 19.37 3.68
C ALA A 140 15.11 19.20 2.18
N ALA A 141 16.07 18.34 1.81
CA ALA A 141 16.39 18.03 0.41
C ALA A 141 15.24 17.33 -0.30
N LEU A 142 14.61 16.34 0.34
CA LEU A 142 13.42 15.64 -0.18
C LEU A 142 12.23 16.60 -0.35
N LYS A 143 11.98 17.50 0.62
CA LYS A 143 10.95 18.54 0.48
C LYS A 143 11.22 19.45 -0.72
N ALA A 144 12.44 19.94 -0.88
CA ALA A 144 12.82 20.78 -2.02
C ALA A 144 12.70 20.05 -3.37
N GLN A 145 12.96 18.73 -3.41
CA GLN A 145 12.73 17.90 -4.59
C GLN A 145 11.22 17.77 -4.90
N PHE A 146 10.38 17.42 -3.93
CA PHE A 146 8.93 17.34 -4.13
C PHE A 146 8.30 18.69 -4.51
N GLU A 147 8.75 19.80 -3.91
CA GLU A 147 8.30 21.15 -4.27
C GLU A 147 8.66 21.50 -5.73
N LYS A 148 9.87 21.13 -6.18
CA LYS A 148 10.31 21.30 -7.58
C LYS A 148 9.51 20.42 -8.54
N GLU A 149 9.27 19.15 -8.20
CA GLU A 149 8.47 18.24 -9.01
C GLU A 149 7.01 18.70 -9.11
N LEU A 150 6.41 19.16 -8.02
CA LEU A 150 5.06 19.74 -8.02
C LEU A 150 4.98 21.03 -8.84
N ALA A 151 6.02 21.88 -8.81
CA ALA A 151 6.10 23.06 -9.66
C ALA A 151 6.21 22.68 -11.14
N GLU A 152 7.06 21.72 -11.50
CA GLU A 152 7.19 21.22 -12.87
C GLU A 152 5.91 20.55 -13.40
N VAL A 153 5.18 19.79 -12.56
CA VAL A 153 3.91 19.17 -12.94
C VAL A 153 2.83 20.23 -13.17
N ARG A 154 2.79 21.29 -12.35
CA ARG A 154 1.89 22.44 -12.55
C ARG A 154 2.21 23.19 -13.84
N ASP A 155 3.47 23.53 -14.08
CA ASP A 155 3.93 24.21 -15.30
C ASP A 155 3.62 23.39 -16.57
N LYS A 156 3.83 22.06 -16.53
CA LYS A 156 3.43 21.14 -17.62
C LYS A 156 1.92 21.15 -17.84
N PHE A 157 1.12 21.06 -16.78
CA PHE A 157 -0.35 21.09 -16.88
C PHE A 157 -0.90 22.43 -17.37
N GLU A 158 -0.33 23.56 -16.93
CA GLU A 158 -0.69 24.91 -17.40
C GLU A 158 -0.35 25.09 -18.88
N LYS A 159 0.82 24.63 -19.33
CA LYS A 159 1.21 24.63 -20.74
C LYS A 159 0.33 23.73 -21.61
N GLU A 160 0.01 22.51 -21.16
CA GLU A 160 -0.95 21.65 -21.86
C GLU A 160 -2.36 22.25 -21.91
N SER A 161 -2.82 22.87 -20.82
CA SER A 161 -4.12 23.55 -20.76
C SER A 161 -4.18 24.74 -21.72
N ALA A 162 -3.12 25.55 -21.79
CA ALA A 162 -3.00 26.65 -22.75
C ALA A 162 -2.93 26.16 -24.20
N ALA A 163 -2.14 25.12 -24.47
CA ALA A 163 -2.03 24.52 -25.80
C ALA A 163 -3.37 23.93 -26.28
N ARG A 164 -4.10 23.20 -25.43
CA ARG A 164 -5.44 22.68 -25.77
C ARG A 164 -6.46 23.79 -26.02
N LYS A 165 -6.44 24.88 -25.23
CA LYS A 165 -7.31 26.05 -25.49
C LYS A 165 -7.02 26.68 -26.84
N SER A 166 -5.74 26.95 -27.13
CA SER A 166 -5.32 27.51 -28.43
C SER A 166 -5.67 26.58 -29.60
N GLN A 167 -5.56 25.26 -29.43
CA GLN A 167 -6.01 24.29 -30.42
C GLN A 167 -7.53 24.35 -30.62
N PHE A 168 -8.34 24.33 -29.55
CA PHE A 168 -9.81 24.43 -29.69
C PHE A 168 -10.25 25.77 -30.29
N GLU A 169 -9.54 26.86 -30.03
CA GLU A 169 -9.76 28.16 -30.69
C GLU A 169 -9.45 28.11 -32.19
N LEU A 170 -8.34 27.48 -32.59
CA LEU A 170 -7.99 27.24 -34.00
C LEU A 170 -8.99 26.31 -34.72
N ASP A 171 -9.41 25.22 -34.07
CA ASP A 171 -10.40 24.28 -34.60
C ASP A 171 -11.78 24.95 -34.75
N ALA A 172 -12.17 25.81 -33.79
CA ALA A 172 -13.39 26.61 -33.89
C ALA A 172 -13.31 27.67 -35.01
N ILE A 173 -12.17 28.34 -35.18
CA ILE A 173 -11.96 29.33 -36.25
C ILE A 173 -11.98 28.68 -37.64
N THR A 174 -11.27 27.56 -37.81
CA THR A 174 -11.21 26.83 -39.08
C THR A 174 -12.55 26.20 -39.45
N SER A 175 -13.27 25.61 -38.47
CA SER A 175 -14.64 25.11 -38.63
C SER A 175 -15.60 26.24 -39.04
N LYS A 176 -15.58 27.39 -38.34
CA LYS A 176 -16.38 28.57 -38.69
C LYS A 176 -16.06 29.10 -40.10
N ALA A 177 -14.78 29.12 -40.50
CA ALA A 177 -14.36 29.50 -41.84
C ALA A 177 -14.87 28.52 -42.92
N ALA A 178 -14.83 27.21 -42.66
CA ALA A 178 -15.37 26.19 -43.54
C ALA A 178 -16.89 26.34 -43.73
N TYR A 179 -17.66 26.47 -42.64
CA TYR A 179 -19.10 26.72 -42.72
C TYR A 179 -19.44 28.04 -43.43
N THR A 180 -18.66 29.11 -43.21
CA THR A 180 -18.86 30.39 -43.92
C THR A 180 -18.62 30.25 -45.42
N LYS A 181 -17.60 29.48 -45.83
CA LYS A 181 -17.32 29.17 -47.24
C LYS A 181 -18.44 28.32 -47.86
N GLU A 182 -18.95 27.31 -47.15
CA GLU A 182 -20.04 26.46 -47.64
C GLU A 182 -21.36 27.25 -47.76
N LEU A 183 -21.68 28.09 -46.77
CA LEU A 183 -22.84 28.97 -46.79
C LEU A 183 -22.79 29.91 -48.00
N ASN A 184 -21.65 30.58 -48.23
CA ASN A 184 -21.46 31.45 -49.39
C ASN A 184 -21.61 30.69 -50.72
N ALA A 185 -21.12 29.44 -50.81
CA ALA A 185 -21.29 28.60 -51.99
C ALA A 185 -22.76 28.20 -52.22
N LYS A 186 -23.51 27.85 -51.17
CA LYS A 186 -24.96 27.60 -51.26
C LYS A 186 -25.73 28.85 -51.68
N THR A 187 -25.44 30.01 -51.08
CA THR A 187 -26.06 31.30 -51.43
C THR A 187 -25.79 31.68 -52.89
N ALA A 188 -24.56 31.51 -53.38
CA ALA A 188 -24.23 31.73 -54.79
C ALA A 188 -24.99 30.78 -55.73
N ARG A 189 -25.15 29.51 -55.34
CA ARG A 189 -25.94 28.52 -56.11
C ARG A 189 -27.44 28.83 -56.09
N ILE A 190 -27.99 29.32 -54.98
CA ILE A 190 -29.38 29.80 -54.89
C ILE A 190 -29.59 30.97 -55.84
N ALA A 191 -28.73 32.01 -55.78
CA ALA A 191 -28.80 33.16 -56.68
C ALA A 191 -28.70 32.76 -58.17
N GLN A 192 -27.86 31.78 -58.51
CA GLN A 192 -27.76 31.23 -59.87
C GLN A 192 -29.06 30.52 -60.31
N LEU A 193 -29.66 29.72 -59.43
CA LEU A 193 -30.93 29.03 -59.71
C LEU A 193 -32.10 30.02 -59.84
N GLU A 194 -32.17 31.02 -58.97
CA GLU A 194 -33.16 32.11 -59.09
C GLU A 194 -33.02 32.87 -60.41
N ALA A 195 -31.80 33.23 -60.82
CA ALA A 195 -31.56 33.88 -62.10
C ALA A 195 -32.04 33.00 -63.28
N SER A 196 -31.73 31.69 -63.24
CA SER A 196 -32.22 30.73 -64.23
C SER A 196 -33.76 30.68 -64.29
N VAL A 197 -34.44 30.62 -63.14
CA VAL A 197 -35.91 30.61 -63.07
C VAL A 197 -36.52 31.91 -63.61
N ARG A 198 -35.91 33.07 -63.32
CA ARG A 198 -36.36 34.37 -63.86
C ARG A 198 -36.22 34.41 -65.39
N ASN A 199 -35.09 33.97 -65.94
CA ASN A 199 -34.89 33.90 -67.39
C ASN A 199 -35.90 32.95 -68.05
N MET A 200 -36.09 31.74 -67.52
CA MET A 200 -37.08 30.78 -68.02
C MET A 200 -38.52 31.33 -67.96
N SER A 201 -38.86 32.16 -66.96
CA SER A 201 -40.15 32.87 -66.96
C SER A 201 -40.22 33.89 -68.09
N GLN A 202 -39.22 34.75 -68.25
CA GLN A 202 -39.18 35.76 -69.31
C GLN A 202 -39.24 35.15 -70.72
N GLU A 203 -38.58 34.01 -70.94
CA GLU A 203 -38.68 33.24 -72.19
C GLU A 203 -40.10 32.67 -72.39
N LYS A 204 -40.71 32.10 -71.35
CA LYS A 204 -42.11 31.62 -71.37
C LYS A 204 -43.11 32.75 -71.62
N ASP A 205 -42.90 33.92 -71.01
CA ASP A 205 -43.72 35.11 -71.19
C ASP A 205 -43.59 35.63 -72.64
N SER A 206 -42.38 35.80 -73.15
CA SER A 206 -42.13 36.22 -74.54
C SER A 206 -42.66 35.23 -75.59
N MET A 207 -42.60 33.93 -75.33
CA MET A 207 -43.20 32.91 -76.20
C MET A 207 -44.74 32.97 -76.16
N PHE A 208 -45.33 33.30 -75.02
CA PHE A 208 -46.78 33.48 -74.89
C PHE A 208 -47.27 34.72 -75.63
N ASP A 209 -46.55 35.84 -75.53
CA ASP A 209 -46.83 37.06 -76.30
C ASP A 209 -46.71 36.81 -77.81
N GLN A 210 -45.68 36.08 -78.26
CA GLN A 210 -45.53 35.65 -79.65
C GLN A 210 -46.71 34.79 -80.13
N LEU A 211 -47.18 33.85 -79.30
CA LEU A 211 -48.35 33.03 -79.62
C LEU A 211 -49.64 33.87 -79.72
N GLN A 212 -49.84 34.86 -78.84
CA GLN A 212 -50.98 35.79 -78.95
C GLN A 212 -50.91 36.63 -80.23
N MET A 213 -49.74 37.15 -80.58
CA MET A 213 -49.55 37.89 -81.84
C MET A 213 -49.85 37.01 -83.07
N ARG A 214 -49.38 35.76 -83.09
CA ARG A 214 -49.69 34.81 -84.17
C ARG A 214 -51.16 34.43 -84.24
N GLN A 215 -51.83 34.30 -83.09
CA GLN A 215 -53.27 34.07 -83.03
C GLN A 215 -54.05 35.26 -83.63
N ALA A 216 -53.69 36.49 -83.27
CA ALA A 216 -54.30 37.71 -83.83
C ALA A 216 -54.03 37.90 -85.33
N GLU A 217 -52.81 37.58 -85.80
CA GLU A 217 -52.49 37.53 -87.24
C GLU A 217 -53.38 36.53 -87.99
N LEU A 218 -53.61 35.35 -87.40
CA LEU A 218 -54.41 34.27 -87.98
C LEU A 218 -55.91 34.63 -88.01
N GLU A 219 -56.45 35.17 -86.92
CA GLU A 219 -57.85 35.64 -86.84
C GLU A 219 -58.11 36.80 -87.79
N SER A 220 -57.18 37.75 -87.90
CA SER A 220 -57.23 38.84 -88.89
C SER A 220 -57.19 38.31 -90.33
N SER A 221 -56.33 37.31 -90.60
CA SER A 221 -56.26 36.66 -91.92
C SER A 221 -57.54 35.89 -92.27
N GLN A 222 -58.17 35.23 -91.29
CA GLN A 222 -59.46 34.56 -91.47
C GLN A 222 -60.57 35.58 -91.78
N SER A 223 -60.69 36.65 -91.00
CA SER A 223 -61.67 37.72 -91.25
C SER A 223 -61.47 38.38 -92.64
N HIS A 224 -60.22 38.55 -93.08
CA HIS A 224 -59.94 39.04 -94.43
C HIS A 224 -60.34 38.03 -95.52
N LEU A 225 -60.10 36.74 -95.32
CA LEU A 225 -60.54 35.68 -96.24
C LEU A 225 -62.07 35.58 -96.31
N GLU A 226 -62.79 35.69 -95.19
CA GLU A 226 -64.26 35.77 -95.16
C GLU A 226 -64.77 37.00 -95.91
N SER A 227 -64.11 38.16 -95.76
CA SER A 227 -64.44 39.37 -96.52
C SER A 227 -64.25 39.17 -98.03
N LEU A 228 -63.13 38.58 -98.45
CA LEU A 228 -62.86 38.25 -99.86
C LEU A 228 -63.81 37.18 -100.42
N GLN A 229 -64.23 36.19 -99.62
CA GLN A 229 -65.24 35.20 -100.01
C GLN A 229 -66.60 35.85 -100.23
N ASN A 230 -67.02 36.74 -99.33
CA ASN A 230 -68.27 37.51 -99.48
C ASN A 230 -68.22 38.43 -100.72
N GLN A 231 -67.11 39.14 -100.95
CA GLN A 231 -66.90 39.92 -102.19
C GLN A 231 -66.91 39.05 -103.44
N THR A 232 -66.32 37.85 -103.39
CA THR A 232 -66.32 36.90 -104.52
C THR A 232 -67.73 36.36 -104.80
N MET A 233 -68.52 36.10 -103.76
CA MET A 233 -69.92 35.67 -103.89
C MET A 233 -70.79 36.78 -104.50
N GLU A 234 -70.60 38.04 -104.07
CA GLU A 234 -71.26 39.22 -104.64
C GLU A 234 -70.88 39.42 -106.12
N LEU A 235 -69.58 39.34 -106.46
CA LEU A 235 -69.12 39.41 -107.86
C LEU A 235 -69.64 38.23 -108.70
N GLN A 236 -69.82 37.04 -108.13
CA GLN A 236 -70.47 35.92 -108.82
C GLN A 236 -71.98 36.16 -109.03
N TYR A 237 -72.66 36.84 -108.12
CA TYR A 237 -74.05 37.26 -108.30
C TYR A 237 -74.17 38.31 -109.41
N GLN A 238 -73.35 39.36 -109.36
CA GLN A 238 -73.28 40.39 -110.41
C GLN A 238 -72.88 39.82 -111.78
N LEU A 239 -71.97 38.84 -111.82
CA LEU A 239 -71.59 38.16 -113.06
C LEU A 239 -72.74 37.31 -113.63
N ARG A 240 -73.57 36.66 -112.79
CA ARG A 240 -74.79 35.97 -113.23
C ARG A 240 -75.80 36.97 -113.77
N GLU A 241 -76.09 38.03 -113.03
CA GLU A 241 -77.04 39.06 -113.50
C GLU A 241 -76.57 39.72 -114.81
N ALA A 242 -75.26 39.99 -114.94
CA ALA A 242 -74.67 40.46 -116.19
C ALA A 242 -74.77 39.41 -117.31
N ALA A 243 -74.54 38.12 -117.02
CA ALA A 243 -74.70 37.04 -117.98
C ALA A 243 -76.15 36.91 -118.46
N ASP A 244 -77.12 36.96 -117.56
CA ASP A 244 -78.55 36.93 -117.84
C ASP A 244 -78.98 38.14 -118.70
N ARG A 245 -78.49 39.35 -118.36
CA ARG A 245 -78.68 40.55 -119.19
C ARG A 245 -78.03 40.40 -120.56
N THR A 246 -76.84 39.82 -120.67
CA THR A 246 -76.22 39.55 -121.98
C THR A 246 -76.91 38.42 -122.75
N ALA A 247 -77.57 37.48 -122.09
CA ALA A 247 -78.39 36.47 -122.74
C ALA A 247 -79.60 37.14 -123.40
N VAL A 248 -80.35 37.97 -122.67
CA VAL A 248 -81.45 38.78 -123.22
C VAL A 248 -80.97 39.68 -124.37
N LEU A 249 -79.87 40.42 -124.19
CA LEU A 249 -79.29 41.24 -125.26
C LEU A 249 -78.75 40.40 -126.44
N SER A 250 -78.40 39.13 -126.22
CA SER A 250 -77.99 38.22 -127.30
C SER A 250 -79.18 37.59 -128.02
N ASP A 251 -80.31 37.40 -127.34
CA ASP A 251 -81.58 37.03 -127.95
C ASP A 251 -82.10 38.19 -128.81
N GLU A 252 -82.13 39.42 -128.26
CA GLU A 252 -82.42 40.66 -129.00
C GLU A 252 -81.45 40.87 -130.18
N LEU A 253 -80.15 40.64 -129.98
CA LEU A 253 -79.16 40.69 -131.07
C LEU A 253 -79.35 39.54 -132.06
N SER A 254 -79.86 38.37 -131.65
CA SER A 254 -80.18 37.29 -132.58
C SER A 254 -81.42 37.63 -133.41
N GLU A 255 -82.39 38.35 -132.86
CA GLU A 255 -83.52 38.90 -133.63
C GLU A 255 -83.05 40.00 -134.58
N ALA A 256 -82.18 40.91 -134.13
CA ALA A 256 -81.54 41.92 -134.97
C ALA A 256 -80.57 41.32 -136.00
N GLN A 257 -79.96 40.17 -135.72
CA GLN A 257 -79.15 39.41 -136.68
C GLN A 257 -80.01 38.64 -137.65
N ARG A 258 -81.19 38.13 -137.28
CA ARG A 258 -82.18 37.65 -138.25
C ARG A 258 -82.72 38.78 -139.15
N GLN A 259 -82.64 40.04 -138.69
CA GLN A 259 -82.87 41.25 -139.49
C GLN A 259 -81.62 41.72 -140.30
N ALA A 260 -80.42 41.24 -139.97
CA ALA A 260 -79.16 41.59 -140.64
C ALA A 260 -78.63 40.48 -141.59
N GLU A 261 -78.98 39.22 -141.36
CA GLU A 261 -78.81 38.10 -142.30
C GLU A 261 -79.75 38.26 -143.51
N THR A 262 -80.88 38.97 -143.34
CA THR A 262 -81.65 39.54 -144.47
C THR A 262 -80.96 40.71 -145.16
N ASN A 263 -79.78 41.17 -144.70
CA ASN A 263 -79.19 42.45 -145.13
C ASN A 263 -77.63 42.52 -145.19
N GLY A 264 -76.97 41.41 -145.53
CA GLY A 264 -75.59 41.42 -146.06
C GLY A 264 -74.45 41.14 -145.06
N GLY A 265 -73.33 40.60 -145.58
CA GLY A 265 -72.15 40.21 -144.80
C GLY A 265 -70.82 40.63 -145.45
N LEU A 266 -69.76 39.84 -145.19
CA LEU A 266 -68.33 40.17 -145.41
C LEU A 266 -67.79 41.19 -144.39
N GLY A 267 -66.56 41.12 -143.87
CA GLY A 267 -65.46 40.16 -144.05
C GLY A 267 -64.12 40.78 -143.61
N GLY A 268 -63.02 40.03 -143.57
CA GLY A 268 -61.66 40.59 -143.39
C GLY A 268 -60.69 39.74 -142.58
N GLY A 269 -59.51 39.46 -143.14
CA GLY A 269 -58.39 38.76 -142.47
C GLY A 269 -57.21 39.70 -142.16
N VAL A 270 -56.45 39.38 -141.12
CA VAL A 270 -55.35 40.20 -140.58
C VAL A 270 -53.99 39.87 -141.23
N SER A 271 -53.06 40.82 -141.22
CA SER A 271 -51.80 40.78 -141.98
C SER A 271 -50.68 39.93 -141.36
N HIS A 272 -49.99 39.16 -142.20
CA HIS A 272 -48.85 38.31 -141.83
C HIS A 272 -47.66 39.07 -141.20
N ALA A 273 -47.49 40.35 -141.51
CA ALA A 273 -46.41 41.17 -140.93
C ALA A 273 -46.60 41.40 -139.41
N GLU A 274 -47.84 41.45 -138.96
CA GLU A 274 -48.21 41.66 -137.56
C GLU A 274 -47.94 40.39 -136.74
N VAL A 275 -48.22 39.22 -137.31
CA VAL A 275 -47.87 37.90 -136.75
C VAL A 275 -46.35 37.76 -136.56
N ALA A 276 -45.55 38.13 -137.57
CA ALA A 276 -44.09 38.05 -137.47
C ALA A 276 -43.51 38.95 -136.37
N ARG A 277 -44.07 40.16 -136.19
CA ARG A 277 -43.70 41.03 -135.08
C ARG A 277 -44.09 40.43 -133.73
N LEU A 278 -45.31 39.90 -133.60
CA LEU A 278 -45.79 39.28 -132.36
C LEU A 278 -44.93 38.08 -131.93
N ILE A 279 -44.37 37.33 -132.89
CA ILE A 279 -43.41 36.25 -132.63
C ILE A 279 -42.11 36.82 -132.02
N SER A 280 -41.49 37.83 -132.64
CA SER A 280 -40.24 38.42 -132.10
C SER A 280 -40.45 39.15 -130.76
N ASP A 281 -41.59 39.84 -130.61
CA ASP A 281 -42.04 40.43 -129.34
C ASP A 281 -42.37 39.35 -128.28
N ALA A 282 -42.52 38.07 -128.64
CA ALA A 282 -42.68 36.95 -127.71
C ALA A 282 -41.34 36.26 -127.41
N GLU A 283 -40.53 35.97 -128.42
CA GLU A 283 -39.19 35.37 -128.31
C GLU A 283 -38.31 36.19 -127.36
N SER A 284 -38.21 37.51 -127.58
CA SER A 284 -37.45 38.42 -126.71
C SER A 284 -37.93 38.40 -125.24
N LYS A 285 -39.25 38.30 -125.00
CA LYS A 285 -39.82 38.15 -123.65
C LYS A 285 -39.45 36.79 -123.03
N TYR A 286 -39.48 35.71 -123.80
CA TYR A 286 -39.09 34.38 -123.33
C TYR A 286 -37.58 34.28 -123.10
N GLU A 287 -36.73 34.90 -123.91
CA GLU A 287 -35.28 34.98 -123.69
C GLU A 287 -34.94 35.76 -122.43
N ALA A 288 -35.57 36.93 -122.20
CA ALA A 288 -35.40 37.69 -120.97
C ALA A 288 -35.82 36.87 -119.74
N ARG A 289 -36.96 36.16 -119.82
CA ARG A 289 -37.46 35.29 -118.75
C ARG A 289 -36.58 34.06 -118.52
N LEU A 290 -35.98 33.50 -119.57
CA LEU A 290 -34.97 32.43 -119.47
C LEU A 290 -33.67 32.93 -118.86
N ALA A 291 -33.24 34.16 -119.17
CA ALA A 291 -32.08 34.79 -118.53
C ALA A 291 -32.33 35.03 -117.03
N GLU A 292 -33.52 35.53 -116.67
CA GLU A 292 -33.96 35.73 -115.28
C GLU A 292 -34.07 34.41 -114.50
N LEU A 293 -34.60 33.34 -115.11
CA LEU A 293 -34.62 32.01 -114.50
C LEU A 293 -33.21 31.43 -114.33
N ARG A 294 -32.31 31.64 -115.29
CA ARG A 294 -30.90 31.23 -115.19
C ARG A 294 -30.12 32.00 -114.12
N THR A 295 -30.41 33.28 -113.89
CA THR A 295 -29.80 34.02 -112.77
C THR A 295 -30.39 33.59 -111.44
N LYS A 296 -31.71 33.38 -111.34
CA LYS A 296 -32.37 32.83 -110.14
C LYS A 296 -31.82 31.45 -109.75
N ILE A 297 -31.61 30.54 -110.71
CA ILE A 297 -30.98 29.24 -110.46
C ILE A 297 -29.57 29.43 -109.86
N ARG A 298 -28.72 30.27 -110.45
CA ARG A 298 -27.36 30.57 -109.92
C ARG A 298 -27.33 31.35 -108.60
N VAL A 299 -28.45 31.91 -108.16
CA VAL A 299 -28.61 32.48 -106.81
C VAL A 299 -28.93 31.35 -105.85
N LEU A 300 -29.98 30.57 -106.12
CA LEU A 300 -30.40 29.43 -105.30
C LEU A 300 -29.30 28.35 -105.17
N GLU A 301 -28.49 28.12 -106.20
CA GLU A 301 -27.33 27.20 -106.16
C GLU A 301 -26.25 27.68 -105.19
N ARG A 302 -26.01 29.01 -105.10
CA ARG A 302 -25.04 29.57 -104.15
C ARG A 302 -25.60 29.61 -102.73
N GLU A 303 -26.84 30.05 -102.56
CA GLU A 303 -27.56 30.02 -101.28
C GLU A 303 -27.61 28.60 -100.71
N ARG A 304 -27.81 27.57 -101.58
CA ARG A 304 -27.71 26.16 -101.19
C ARG A 304 -26.31 25.78 -100.71
N VAL A 305 -25.26 26.13 -101.45
CA VAL A 305 -23.86 25.78 -101.07
C VAL A 305 -23.43 26.51 -99.80
N GLU A 306 -23.78 27.79 -99.66
CA GLU A 306 -23.54 28.60 -98.47
C GLU A 306 -24.26 27.99 -97.26
N ALA A 307 -25.53 27.57 -97.40
CA ALA A 307 -26.25 26.85 -96.38
C ALA A 307 -25.63 25.46 -96.07
N GLU A 308 -25.27 24.66 -97.07
CA GLU A 308 -24.63 23.35 -96.87
C GLU A 308 -23.27 23.48 -96.14
N GLU A 309 -22.52 24.54 -96.40
CA GLU A 309 -21.33 24.91 -95.63
C GLU A 309 -21.66 25.31 -94.19
N GLU A 310 -22.69 26.14 -93.95
CA GLU A 310 -23.10 26.56 -92.60
C GLU A 310 -23.61 25.38 -91.76
N TRP A 311 -24.47 24.52 -92.33
CA TRP A 311 -24.90 23.26 -91.71
C TRP A 311 -23.71 22.36 -91.40
N SER A 312 -22.73 22.26 -92.31
CA SER A 312 -21.50 21.50 -92.08
C SER A 312 -20.66 22.08 -90.93
N LYS A 313 -20.44 23.40 -90.90
CA LYS A 313 -19.71 24.10 -89.84
C LYS A 313 -20.42 23.94 -88.47
N GLY A 314 -21.74 24.09 -88.46
CA GLY A 314 -22.59 23.90 -87.28
C GLY A 314 -22.57 22.45 -86.76
N LEU A 315 -22.64 21.46 -87.65
CA LEU A 315 -22.56 20.04 -87.29
C LEU A 315 -21.19 19.67 -86.71
N HIS A 316 -20.09 20.15 -87.31
CA HIS A 316 -18.74 19.95 -86.76
C HIS A 316 -18.54 20.62 -85.41
N SER A 317 -19.10 21.82 -85.20
CA SER A 317 -19.09 22.51 -83.91
C SER A 317 -19.84 21.72 -82.84
N ARG A 318 -21.08 21.30 -83.14
CA ARG A 318 -21.89 20.45 -82.24
C ARG A 318 -21.24 19.10 -81.94
N SER A 319 -20.56 18.49 -82.92
CA SER A 319 -19.81 17.24 -82.72
C SER A 319 -18.67 17.41 -81.71
N LYS A 320 -17.83 18.44 -81.89
CA LYS A 320 -16.74 18.77 -80.96
C LYS A 320 -17.25 19.08 -79.55
N GLU A 321 -18.39 19.76 -79.44
CA GLU A 321 -19.03 20.06 -78.15
C GLU A 321 -19.56 18.79 -77.46
N VAL A 322 -20.20 17.89 -78.20
CA VAL A 322 -20.61 16.56 -77.67
C VAL A 322 -19.39 15.75 -77.23
N GLU A 323 -18.26 15.81 -77.94
CA GLU A 323 -17.01 15.17 -77.51
C GLU A 323 -16.37 15.84 -76.29
N ARG A 324 -16.50 17.17 -76.13
CA ARG A 324 -16.10 17.90 -74.92
C ARG A 324 -16.89 17.43 -73.71
N LEU A 325 -18.21 17.48 -73.80
CA LEU A 325 -19.12 17.04 -72.73
C LEU A 325 -18.94 15.55 -72.38
N ARG A 326 -18.66 14.68 -73.38
CA ARG A 326 -18.32 13.27 -73.15
C ARG A 326 -16.99 13.04 -72.44
N ARG A 327 -16.01 13.93 -72.59
CA ARG A 327 -14.75 13.88 -71.83
C ARG A 327 -14.95 14.36 -70.39
N GLU A 328 -15.60 15.52 -70.22
CA GLU A 328 -15.91 16.08 -68.90
C GLU A 328 -16.78 15.13 -68.05
N LEU A 329 -17.75 14.43 -68.66
CA LEU A 329 -18.53 13.39 -67.98
C LEU A 329 -17.66 12.21 -67.50
N LYS A 330 -16.72 11.74 -68.34
CA LYS A 330 -15.79 10.65 -67.97
C LYS A 330 -14.79 11.08 -66.89
N GLU A 331 -14.33 12.32 -66.93
CA GLU A 331 -13.47 12.90 -65.90
C GLU A 331 -14.22 12.98 -64.56
N LYS A 332 -15.47 13.45 -64.55
CA LYS A 332 -16.33 13.49 -63.35
C LYS A 332 -16.70 12.10 -62.83
N GLU A 333 -16.94 11.12 -63.71
CA GLU A 333 -17.05 9.72 -63.30
C GLU A 333 -15.76 9.17 -62.67
N GLY A 334 -14.60 9.59 -63.16
CA GLY A 334 -13.29 9.23 -62.62
C GLY A 334 -13.07 9.80 -61.23
N GLU A 335 -13.27 11.11 -61.07
CA GLU A 335 -13.24 11.83 -59.80
C GLU A 335 -14.17 11.17 -58.76
N TRP A 336 -15.42 10.89 -59.12
CA TRP A 336 -16.38 10.27 -58.21
C TRP A 336 -15.96 8.85 -57.79
N LYS A 337 -15.39 8.05 -58.71
CA LYS A 337 -14.82 6.74 -58.40
C LYS A 337 -13.56 6.84 -57.53
N GLU A 338 -12.84 7.96 -57.53
CA GLU A 338 -11.72 8.22 -56.62
C GLU A 338 -12.16 8.73 -55.26
N GLU A 339 -13.18 9.58 -55.21
CA GLU A 339 -13.79 10.06 -53.98
C GLU A 339 -14.48 8.92 -53.21
N MET A 340 -15.22 8.03 -53.90
CA MET A 340 -15.77 6.79 -53.31
C MET A 340 -14.68 5.90 -52.71
N ARG A 341 -13.62 5.59 -53.47
CA ARG A 341 -12.46 4.82 -52.95
C ARG A 341 -11.73 5.56 -51.81
N SER A 342 -11.82 6.88 -51.75
CA SER A 342 -11.28 7.71 -50.67
C SER A 342 -12.18 7.73 -49.44
N ALA A 343 -13.50 7.63 -49.60
CA ALA A 343 -14.46 7.41 -48.53
C ALA A 343 -14.29 6.00 -47.93
N GLU A 344 -14.29 4.95 -48.75
CA GLU A 344 -14.08 3.56 -48.31
C GLU A 344 -12.80 3.40 -47.45
N ARG A 345 -11.69 4.04 -47.85
CA ARG A 345 -10.43 4.04 -47.08
C ARG A 345 -10.52 4.83 -45.77
N ARG A 346 -11.31 5.90 -45.71
CA ARG A 346 -11.57 6.64 -44.46
C ARG A 346 -12.46 5.83 -43.53
N ASP A 347 -13.54 5.26 -44.05
CA ASP A 347 -14.49 4.45 -43.29
C ASP A 347 -13.81 3.21 -42.70
N GLU A 348 -12.97 2.50 -43.46
CA GLU A 348 -12.27 1.34 -42.91
C GLU A 348 -11.25 1.73 -41.83
N LYS A 349 -10.61 2.91 -41.95
CA LYS A 349 -9.77 3.45 -40.88
C LYS A 349 -10.57 3.91 -39.66
N VAL A 350 -11.80 4.40 -39.84
CA VAL A 350 -12.73 4.66 -38.73
C VAL A 350 -13.08 3.34 -38.03
N ARG A 351 -13.46 2.30 -38.78
CA ARG A 351 -13.74 0.97 -38.20
C ARG A 351 -12.53 0.34 -37.51
N GLU A 352 -11.31 0.57 -38.01
CA GLU A 352 -10.07 0.15 -37.33
C GLU A 352 -9.88 0.88 -36.00
N LEU A 353 -10.10 2.19 -35.97
CA LEU A 353 -10.02 3.00 -34.75
C LEU A 353 -11.13 2.65 -33.74
N GLU A 354 -12.34 2.35 -34.19
CA GLU A 354 -13.44 1.85 -33.36
C GLU A 354 -13.08 0.49 -32.72
N ARG A 355 -12.55 -0.46 -33.50
CA ARG A 355 -12.05 -1.76 -32.99
C ARG A 355 -10.92 -1.56 -31.98
N ALA A 356 -10.04 -0.59 -32.20
CA ALA A 356 -8.95 -0.28 -31.28
C ALA A 356 -9.44 0.38 -29.98
N LEU A 357 -10.46 1.25 -30.07
CA LEU A 357 -11.10 1.90 -28.92
C LEU A 357 -11.77 0.84 -28.02
N VAL A 358 -12.61 -0.03 -28.59
CA VAL A 358 -13.30 -1.11 -27.85
C VAL A 358 -12.29 -2.00 -27.13
N ARG A 359 -11.22 -2.44 -27.82
CA ARG A 359 -10.14 -3.24 -27.18
C ARG A 359 -9.49 -2.50 -26.01
N LYS A 360 -9.24 -1.20 -26.13
CA LYS A 360 -8.65 -0.38 -25.06
C LYS A 360 -9.62 -0.08 -23.92
N ASP A 361 -10.92 -0.10 -24.15
CA ASP A 361 -11.92 0.01 -23.08
C ASP A 361 -12.09 -1.34 -22.36
N GLU A 362 -12.12 -2.48 -23.07
CA GLU A 362 -12.05 -3.80 -22.43
C GLU A 362 -10.79 -3.96 -21.56
N GLU A 363 -9.64 -3.46 -22.03
CA GLU A 363 -8.37 -3.43 -21.27
C GLU A 363 -8.52 -2.61 -19.97
N LYS A 364 -9.08 -1.40 -20.05
CA LYS A 364 -9.35 -0.57 -18.85
C LYS A 364 -10.29 -1.24 -17.85
N GLU A 365 -11.32 -1.96 -18.31
CA GLU A 365 -12.24 -2.66 -17.39
C GLU A 365 -11.59 -3.90 -16.75
N ARG A 366 -10.70 -4.61 -17.46
CA ARG A 366 -9.84 -5.65 -16.85
C ARG A 366 -8.92 -5.03 -15.79
N ASP A 367 -8.20 -3.97 -16.13
CA ASP A 367 -7.33 -3.25 -15.20
C ASP A 367 -8.08 -2.73 -13.97
N ARG A 368 -9.37 -2.38 -14.08
CA ARG A 368 -10.21 -1.98 -12.95
C ARG A 368 -10.58 -3.19 -12.09
N ALA A 369 -11.08 -4.27 -12.69
CA ALA A 369 -11.44 -5.48 -11.96
C ALA A 369 -10.24 -6.07 -11.19
N GLU A 370 -9.04 -6.04 -11.78
CA GLU A 370 -7.80 -6.46 -11.09
C GLU A 370 -7.47 -5.52 -9.90
N ARG A 371 -7.56 -4.19 -10.08
CA ARG A 371 -7.35 -3.22 -8.99
C ARG A 371 -8.38 -3.35 -7.86
N ASP A 372 -9.63 -3.62 -8.19
CA ASP A 372 -10.69 -3.79 -7.19
C ASP A 372 -10.56 -5.15 -6.47
N SER A 373 -10.09 -6.21 -7.15
CA SER A 373 -9.68 -7.46 -6.49
C SER A 373 -8.52 -7.21 -5.52
N ILE A 374 -7.42 -6.59 -5.98
CA ILE A 374 -6.24 -6.28 -5.15
C ILE A 374 -6.62 -5.39 -3.96
N ARG A 375 -7.57 -4.46 -4.12
CA ARG A 375 -8.13 -3.68 -3.00
C ARG A 375 -8.89 -4.56 -2.02
N ALA A 376 -9.73 -5.48 -2.48
CA ALA A 376 -10.43 -6.43 -1.62
C ALA A 376 -9.47 -7.41 -0.91
N ASP A 377 -8.38 -7.81 -1.56
CA ASP A 377 -7.30 -8.60 -0.96
C ASP A 377 -6.55 -7.80 0.12
N LEU A 378 -6.30 -6.51 -0.12
CA LEU A 378 -5.66 -5.60 0.84
C LEU A 378 -6.52 -5.35 2.08
N GLU A 379 -7.83 -5.14 1.96
CA GLU A 379 -8.70 -4.99 3.13
C GLU A 379 -8.79 -6.30 3.93
N ARG A 380 -8.96 -7.46 3.27
CA ARG A 380 -8.90 -8.77 3.96
C ARG A 380 -7.56 -9.02 4.66
N ALA A 381 -6.44 -8.56 4.08
CA ALA A 381 -5.13 -8.64 4.73
C ALA A 381 -5.01 -7.75 5.98
N LYS A 382 -5.60 -6.53 5.96
CA LYS A 382 -5.67 -5.64 7.14
C LYS A 382 -6.57 -6.21 8.23
N GLU A 383 -7.72 -6.80 7.87
CA GLU A 383 -8.61 -7.47 8.82
C GLU A 383 -7.91 -8.63 9.52
N ALA A 384 -7.19 -9.47 8.75
CA ALA A 384 -6.36 -10.54 9.30
C ALA A 384 -5.20 -10.02 10.17
N GLU A 385 -4.55 -8.92 9.79
CA GLU A 385 -3.50 -8.29 10.61
C GLU A 385 -4.07 -7.73 11.92
N ALA A 386 -5.24 -7.08 11.88
CA ALA A 386 -5.91 -6.56 13.07
C ALA A 386 -6.31 -7.69 14.04
N ALA A 387 -6.85 -8.79 13.52
CA ALA A 387 -7.15 -9.98 14.33
C ALA A 387 -5.89 -10.58 14.96
N ALA A 388 -4.81 -10.77 14.20
CA ALA A 388 -3.54 -11.29 14.70
C ALA A 388 -2.88 -10.37 15.74
N ARG A 389 -3.04 -9.05 15.61
CA ARG A 389 -2.62 -8.07 16.62
C ARG A 389 -3.45 -8.22 17.91
N GLN A 390 -4.77 -8.36 17.82
CA GLN A 390 -5.62 -8.61 19.00
C GLN A 390 -5.27 -9.92 19.70
N GLU A 391 -5.13 -11.04 18.96
CA GLU A 391 -4.74 -12.33 19.54
C GLU A 391 -3.37 -12.25 20.26
N ARG A 392 -2.46 -11.45 19.72
CA ARG A 392 -1.16 -11.17 20.34
C ARG A 392 -1.31 -10.33 21.62
N GLU A 393 -2.07 -9.23 21.60
CA GLU A 393 -2.32 -8.40 22.78
C GLU A 393 -3.02 -9.18 23.90
N GLU A 394 -3.99 -10.03 23.55
CA GLU A 394 -4.60 -10.98 24.48
C GLU A 394 -3.58 -11.96 25.04
N SER A 395 -2.70 -12.51 24.20
CA SER A 395 -1.65 -13.44 24.64
C SER A 395 -0.62 -12.78 25.57
N GLU A 396 -0.17 -11.56 25.26
CA GLU A 396 0.70 -10.76 26.12
C GLU A 396 0.03 -10.42 27.46
N SER A 397 -1.29 -10.12 27.47
CA SER A 397 -2.04 -9.92 28.71
C SER A 397 -2.12 -11.18 29.58
N ARG A 398 -2.30 -12.36 28.96
CA ARG A 398 -2.35 -13.67 29.65
C ARG A 398 -0.97 -14.03 30.23
N ILE A 399 0.11 -13.76 29.50
CA ILE A 399 1.49 -13.90 30.01
C ILE A 399 1.70 -12.99 31.23
N SER A 400 1.36 -11.70 31.12
CA SER A 400 1.51 -10.73 32.21
C SER A 400 0.69 -11.09 33.46
N LEU A 401 -0.45 -11.79 33.31
CA LEU A 401 -1.22 -12.33 34.44
C LEU A 401 -0.52 -13.52 35.10
N LEU A 402 0.00 -14.46 34.30
CA LEU A 402 0.74 -15.63 34.79
C LEU A 402 2.06 -15.24 35.47
N GLU A 403 2.74 -14.21 34.98
CA GLU A 403 3.95 -13.64 35.61
C GLU A 403 3.66 -13.12 37.02
N ARG A 404 2.61 -12.30 37.19
CA ARG A 404 2.16 -11.83 38.51
C ARG A 404 1.82 -12.99 39.45
N GLN A 405 1.08 -13.99 38.96
CA GLN A 405 0.74 -15.18 39.76
C GLN A 405 2.00 -15.96 40.17
N LEU A 406 3.02 -16.07 39.31
CA LEU A 406 4.30 -16.67 39.67
C LEU A 406 5.07 -15.85 40.72
N GLU A 407 4.96 -14.52 40.70
CA GLU A 407 5.58 -13.63 41.70
C GLU A 407 4.85 -13.69 43.05
N GLU A 408 3.52 -13.74 43.06
CA GLU A 408 2.70 -14.01 44.24
C GLU A 408 3.02 -15.38 44.86
N LEU A 409 3.18 -16.43 44.03
CA LEU A 409 3.56 -17.76 44.51
C LEU A 409 5.01 -17.80 45.05
N LYS A 410 5.97 -17.14 44.38
CA LYS A 410 7.36 -17.02 44.86
C LYS A 410 7.42 -16.29 46.21
N THR A 411 6.73 -15.15 46.34
CA THR A 411 6.71 -14.39 47.61
C THR A 411 6.02 -15.17 48.72
N ARG A 412 4.96 -15.92 48.41
CA ARG A 412 4.29 -16.83 49.37
C ARG A 412 5.18 -17.99 49.80
N ASP A 413 5.96 -18.61 48.92
CA ASP A 413 6.95 -19.64 49.29
C ASP A 413 8.05 -19.07 50.19
N VAL A 414 8.59 -17.88 49.88
CA VAL A 414 9.56 -17.19 50.74
C VAL A 414 8.97 -16.90 52.13
N GLN A 415 7.73 -16.44 52.22
CA GLN A 415 7.02 -16.24 53.50
C GLN A 415 6.83 -17.56 54.26
N LEU A 416 6.41 -18.64 53.59
CA LEU A 416 6.24 -19.95 54.22
C LEU A 416 7.58 -20.52 54.73
N ARG A 417 8.67 -20.37 53.97
CA ARG A 417 10.03 -20.74 54.43
C ARG A 417 10.48 -19.91 55.63
N ALA A 418 10.19 -18.61 55.66
CA ALA A 418 10.49 -17.75 56.79
C ALA A 418 9.69 -18.15 58.04
N ASN A 419 8.39 -18.39 57.89
CA ASN A 419 7.49 -18.83 58.97
C ASN A 419 7.90 -20.22 59.51
N ASN A 420 8.23 -21.17 58.63
CA ASN A 420 8.73 -22.49 59.03
C ASN A 420 10.08 -22.38 59.76
N LYS A 421 11.00 -21.53 59.30
CA LYS A 421 12.27 -21.26 60.00
C LYS A 421 12.04 -20.64 61.38
N ALA A 422 11.11 -19.68 61.51
CA ALA A 422 10.74 -19.10 62.80
C ALA A 422 10.10 -20.15 63.73
N SER A 423 9.21 -21.00 63.21
CA SER A 423 8.60 -22.11 63.95
C SER A 423 9.65 -23.12 64.44
N ILE A 424 10.64 -23.48 63.61
CA ILE A 424 11.76 -24.35 64.00
C ILE A 424 12.64 -23.70 65.09
N ILE A 425 12.88 -22.38 65.01
CA ILE A 425 13.62 -21.65 66.05
C ILE A 425 12.84 -21.62 67.37
N LEU A 426 11.52 -21.42 67.32
CA LEU A 426 10.64 -21.47 68.49
C LEU A 426 10.58 -22.89 69.08
N LEU A 427 10.43 -23.93 68.26
CA LEU A 427 10.49 -25.33 68.69
C LEU A 427 11.84 -25.65 69.35
N TYR A 428 12.96 -25.24 68.76
CA TYR A 428 14.28 -25.41 69.38
C TYR A 428 14.40 -24.67 70.72
N HIS A 429 13.78 -23.49 70.86
CA HIS A 429 13.74 -22.77 72.13
C HIS A 429 12.87 -23.48 73.18
N THR A 430 11.66 -23.89 72.82
CA THR A 430 10.74 -24.66 73.68
C THR A 430 11.38 -25.97 74.12
N ILE A 431 11.94 -26.76 73.19
CA ILE A 431 12.64 -28.02 73.50
C ILE A 431 13.85 -27.76 74.40
N ARG A 432 14.58 -26.65 74.23
CA ARG A 432 15.72 -26.29 75.10
C ARG A 432 15.27 -25.90 76.52
N ASP A 433 14.12 -25.23 76.65
CA ASP A 433 13.57 -24.86 77.95
C ASP A 433 12.83 -26.02 78.63
N GLU A 434 12.27 -26.95 77.86
CA GLU A 434 11.83 -28.26 78.34
C GLU A 434 13.02 -29.12 78.76
N LEU A 435 14.14 -29.11 78.02
CA LEU A 435 15.36 -29.80 78.44
C LEU A 435 15.92 -29.22 79.74
N ARG A 436 15.89 -27.89 79.92
CA ARG A 436 16.24 -27.22 81.19
C ARG A 436 15.30 -27.61 82.32
N LYS A 437 13.97 -27.62 82.07
CA LYS A 437 12.96 -28.09 83.05
C LYS A 437 13.20 -29.55 83.42
N LEU A 438 13.43 -30.41 82.44
CA LEU A 438 13.72 -31.84 82.62
C LEU A 438 15.05 -32.08 83.33
N GLN A 439 16.09 -31.27 83.10
CA GLN A 439 17.32 -31.29 83.89
C GLN A 439 17.06 -30.85 85.34
N SER A 440 16.24 -29.81 85.55
CA SER A 440 15.88 -29.34 86.90
C SER A 440 14.98 -30.33 87.67
N SER A 441 14.12 -31.10 86.98
CA SER A 441 13.33 -32.17 87.60
C SER A 441 14.10 -33.47 87.73
N ALA A 442 15.01 -33.80 86.80
CA ALA A 442 15.92 -34.94 86.95
C ALA A 442 16.84 -34.74 88.15
N ALA A 443 17.40 -33.54 88.34
CA ALA A 443 18.15 -33.18 89.55
C ALA A 443 17.33 -33.28 90.86
N LEU A 444 15.99 -33.37 90.77
CA LEU A 444 15.09 -33.63 91.89
C LEU A 444 14.74 -35.13 92.05
N LEU A 445 14.52 -35.84 90.93
CA LEU A 445 14.13 -37.26 90.92
C LEU A 445 15.31 -38.23 91.08
N GLU A 446 16.53 -37.88 90.64
CA GLU A 446 17.72 -38.72 90.74
C GLU A 446 18.11 -39.05 92.21
N ARG A 447 17.53 -38.32 93.17
CA ARG A 447 17.67 -38.59 94.61
C ARG A 447 16.76 -39.72 95.15
N GLN A 448 15.85 -40.31 94.35
CA GLN A 448 15.06 -41.48 94.78
C GLN A 448 14.86 -42.59 93.74
N ARG A 449 15.57 -43.70 93.99
CA ARG A 449 15.24 -45.11 93.67
C ARG A 449 15.48 -45.62 92.24
N ASN A 450 16.68 -46.18 92.07
CA ASN A 450 17.03 -47.56 91.64
C ASN A 450 16.39 -48.21 90.37
N PRO A 451 17.14 -49.11 89.68
CA PRO A 451 16.87 -49.45 88.29
C PRO A 451 16.11 -50.78 88.07
N GLY A 452 15.52 -50.91 86.87
CA GLY A 452 15.40 -52.19 86.16
C GLY A 452 14.01 -52.58 85.63
N VAL A 453 13.92 -52.80 84.31
CA VAL A 453 12.88 -53.59 83.59
C VAL A 453 11.44 -53.01 83.63
N GLY A 454 10.60 -53.06 82.58
CA GLY A 454 10.85 -53.43 81.17
C GLY A 454 9.59 -53.95 80.44
N PHE A 455 9.44 -53.56 79.18
CA PHE A 455 8.66 -54.22 78.10
C PHE A 455 7.10 -54.26 78.09
N TRP A 456 6.51 -53.34 77.31
CA TRP A 456 5.40 -53.49 76.32
C TRP A 456 4.06 -54.19 76.66
N SER A 457 2.94 -53.50 76.37
CA SER A 457 1.58 -54.00 75.98
C SER A 457 0.59 -52.81 75.97
N ASN A 458 -0.49 -52.65 75.19
CA ASN A 458 -1.00 -53.16 73.89
C ASN A 458 -2.32 -52.36 73.57
N THR A 459 -2.83 -52.36 72.31
CA THR A 459 -4.28 -52.44 71.93
C THR A 459 -4.66 -51.64 70.65
N SER A 460 -4.87 -52.35 69.52
CA SER A 460 -5.94 -52.27 68.46
C SER A 460 -6.44 -50.91 67.87
N ARG A 461 -6.97 -50.74 66.64
CA ARG A 461 -7.65 -51.58 65.59
C ARG A 461 -7.26 -51.03 64.18
N ALA A 462 -7.10 -51.82 63.10
CA ALA A 462 -8.09 -52.33 62.11
C ALA A 462 -8.97 -51.24 61.41
N ASN A 463 -9.31 -51.23 60.10
CA ASN A 463 -9.20 -52.16 58.94
C ASN A 463 -9.27 -51.30 57.62
N VAL A 464 -8.57 -51.51 56.48
CA VAL A 464 -8.71 -52.53 55.38
C VAL A 464 -10.12 -52.56 54.75
N SER A 465 -10.38 -52.51 53.41
CA SER A 465 -9.64 -52.98 52.20
C SER A 465 -9.95 -52.23 50.87
N ASN A 466 -9.11 -52.45 49.83
CA ASN A 466 -9.30 -52.14 48.38
C ASN A 466 -9.83 -53.38 47.60
N PRO A 467 -10.24 -53.30 46.30
CA PRO A 467 -9.43 -53.91 45.20
C PRO A 467 -9.60 -53.27 43.78
N SER A 468 -9.21 -53.97 42.69
CA SER A 468 -8.87 -53.41 41.35
C SER A 468 -9.57 -54.07 40.11
N SER A 469 -9.24 -53.55 38.91
CA SER A 469 -9.67 -53.79 37.49
C SER A 469 -9.45 -55.22 36.88
N PRO A 470 -9.69 -55.54 35.56
CA PRO A 470 -10.22 -54.74 34.41
C PRO A 470 -11.42 -55.30 33.51
N PRO A 471 -11.32 -56.02 32.33
CA PRO A 471 -12.32 -55.99 31.20
C PRO A 471 -12.77 -57.43 30.70
N PRO A 472 -13.19 -57.78 29.44
CA PRO A 472 -13.56 -57.05 28.18
C PRO A 472 -14.85 -57.57 27.41
N ASP A 473 -14.98 -57.23 26.11
CA ASP A 473 -15.79 -57.82 24.99
C ASP A 473 -17.36 -57.79 24.96
N GLY A 474 -17.96 -57.97 23.76
CA GLY A 474 -19.42 -57.92 23.44
C GLY A 474 -19.85 -59.08 22.48
N PRO A 475 -20.85 -58.95 21.56
CA PRO A 475 -21.83 -57.87 21.29
C PRO A 475 -23.33 -58.33 21.01
N GLY A 476 -24.26 -57.38 20.85
CA GLY A 476 -25.58 -57.54 20.16
C GLY A 476 -26.82 -57.85 21.05
N VAL A 477 -28.09 -57.83 20.56
CA VAL A 477 -28.71 -57.37 19.29
C VAL A 477 -30.27 -57.29 19.43
N PHE A 478 -30.95 -56.31 18.80
CA PHE A 478 -32.44 -56.14 18.64
C PHE A 478 -33.32 -56.00 19.92
N SER A 479 -34.54 -55.39 19.94
CA SER A 479 -35.32 -54.60 18.95
C SER A 479 -36.38 -53.69 19.63
N SER A 480 -36.96 -52.73 18.87
CA SER A 480 -38.08 -51.83 19.26
C SER A 480 -39.46 -52.55 19.21
N PRO A 481 -40.63 -51.92 19.53
CA PRO A 481 -41.17 -50.59 19.15
C PRO A 481 -41.36 -49.67 20.39
N THR A 482 -42.20 -48.62 20.54
CA THR A 482 -43.42 -48.08 19.86
C THR A 482 -43.48 -46.52 19.86
N SER A 483 -44.69 -45.93 19.87
CA SER A 483 -45.06 -44.49 19.97
C SER A 483 -46.49 -44.43 20.61
N PRO A 484 -47.12 -43.28 20.97
CA PRO A 484 -46.92 -41.92 20.41
C PRO A 484 -46.92 -40.70 21.38
N ARG A 485 -46.74 -39.52 20.76
CA ARG A 485 -46.92 -38.09 21.14
C ARG A 485 -48.11 -37.74 22.08
N PRO A 486 -48.19 -36.50 22.66
CA PRO A 486 -47.58 -35.20 22.26
C PRO A 486 -46.54 -34.65 23.29
N SER A 487 -45.98 -33.42 23.28
CA SER A 487 -46.30 -32.10 22.64
C SER A 487 -45.03 -31.28 22.26
N SER A 488 -45.18 -29.99 21.93
CA SER A 488 -44.13 -28.94 21.73
C SER A 488 -44.77 -27.54 21.91
N PRO A 489 -44.07 -26.37 21.81
CA PRO A 489 -42.62 -26.09 21.80
C PRO A 489 -42.17 -24.92 22.74
N ALA A 490 -40.85 -24.77 22.96
CA ALA A 490 -40.19 -23.47 23.21
C ALA A 490 -38.68 -23.56 22.88
N LEU A 491 -38.07 -22.42 22.49
CA LEU A 491 -36.63 -22.25 22.21
C LEU A 491 -35.86 -22.08 23.56
N SER A 492 -34.53 -22.16 23.67
CA SER A 492 -33.42 -22.08 22.68
C SER A 492 -32.17 -22.84 23.15
N GLU A 493 -31.25 -23.15 22.22
CA GLU A 493 -29.78 -23.32 22.34
C GLU A 493 -29.17 -23.74 23.71
N GLN A 494 -28.40 -24.83 23.80
CA GLN A 494 -26.98 -24.82 23.40
C GLN A 494 -26.34 -26.23 23.27
N ALA A 495 -25.16 -26.23 22.63
CA ALA A 495 -24.05 -27.19 22.76
C ALA A 495 -24.20 -28.66 22.29
N GLY A 496 -23.53 -28.97 21.18
CA GLY A 496 -22.54 -30.05 21.18
C GLY A 496 -22.83 -31.33 20.37
N SER A 497 -22.55 -31.32 19.07
CA SER A 497 -22.18 -32.55 18.33
C SER A 497 -21.24 -32.25 17.17
N ILE A 498 -19.98 -32.68 17.29
CA ILE A 498 -18.99 -32.62 16.21
C ILE A 498 -19.22 -33.84 15.30
N ARG A 499 -20.13 -33.71 14.31
CA ARG A 499 -20.37 -34.76 13.31
C ARG A 499 -21.08 -34.34 12.00
N HIS A 500 -21.06 -33.05 11.67
CA HIS A 500 -21.44 -32.56 10.32
C HIS A 500 -20.21 -31.97 9.64
N GLU A 501 -19.32 -32.85 9.17
CA GLU A 501 -18.48 -32.52 8.03
C GLU A 501 -19.38 -32.52 6.78
N GLU A 502 -19.37 -31.42 6.03
CA GLU A 502 -19.98 -31.32 4.70
C GLU A 502 -21.47 -31.73 4.56
N GLU A 503 -22.37 -31.05 5.28
CA GLU A 503 -23.68 -30.75 4.69
C GLU A 503 -23.49 -29.75 3.54
N VAL A 504 -22.98 -30.25 2.41
CA VAL A 504 -22.89 -29.53 1.14
C VAL A 504 -24.27 -28.99 0.83
N ASN A 505 -24.39 -27.67 0.68
CA ASN A 505 -25.68 -27.03 0.45
C ASN A 505 -26.24 -27.46 -0.92
N LEU A 506 -27.06 -28.52 -0.89
CA LEU A 506 -27.55 -29.22 -2.09
C LEU A 506 -28.40 -28.31 -2.98
N GLU A 507 -29.05 -27.30 -2.40
CA GLU A 507 -29.82 -26.30 -3.14
C GLU A 507 -28.91 -25.34 -3.90
N TYR A 508 -27.81 -24.89 -3.30
CA TYR A 508 -26.77 -24.13 -4.01
C TYR A 508 -26.14 -24.95 -5.14
N LEU A 509 -25.73 -26.20 -4.88
CA LEU A 509 -25.13 -27.06 -5.89
C LEU A 509 -26.10 -27.37 -7.04
N ARG A 510 -27.38 -27.60 -6.72
CA ARG A 510 -28.47 -27.76 -7.70
C ARG A 510 -28.62 -26.52 -8.58
N ASN A 511 -28.63 -25.33 -7.99
CA ASN A 511 -28.81 -24.08 -8.73
C ASN A 511 -27.62 -23.79 -9.67
N VAL A 512 -26.38 -24.04 -9.21
CA VAL A 512 -25.18 -23.96 -10.07
C VAL A 512 -25.27 -24.96 -11.22
N ILE A 513 -25.62 -26.23 -10.97
CA ILE A 513 -25.76 -27.24 -12.02
C ILE A 513 -26.85 -26.85 -13.04
N MET A 514 -27.98 -26.29 -12.58
CA MET A 514 -29.05 -25.80 -13.47
C MET A 514 -28.55 -24.67 -14.40
N GLN A 515 -27.87 -23.67 -13.85
CA GLN A 515 -27.32 -22.53 -14.61
C GLN A 515 -26.35 -22.98 -15.72
N PHE A 516 -25.51 -23.99 -15.42
CA PHE A 516 -24.60 -24.60 -16.40
C PHE A 516 -25.29 -25.51 -17.45
N LEU A 517 -26.52 -25.97 -17.20
CA LEU A 517 -27.31 -26.77 -18.15
C LEU A 517 -28.17 -25.90 -19.08
N GLU A 518 -28.64 -24.74 -18.58
CA GLU A 518 -29.38 -23.73 -19.32
C GLU A 518 -28.56 -23.20 -20.52
N HIS A 519 -27.32 -22.78 -20.27
CA HIS A 519 -26.36 -22.34 -21.29
C HIS A 519 -25.72 -23.52 -22.03
N LYS A 520 -26.02 -23.70 -23.32
CA LYS A 520 -25.50 -24.83 -24.12
C LYS A 520 -23.98 -24.83 -24.20
N GLU A 521 -23.38 -23.67 -24.43
CA GLU A 521 -21.93 -23.45 -24.51
C GLU A 521 -21.16 -23.71 -23.19
N MET A 522 -21.83 -23.69 -22.03
CA MET A 522 -21.18 -23.87 -20.73
C MET A 522 -21.11 -25.34 -20.28
N ARG A 523 -21.91 -26.23 -20.87
CA ARG A 523 -21.99 -27.65 -20.52
C ARG A 523 -20.65 -28.42 -20.60
N PRO A 524 -19.73 -28.17 -21.56
CA PRO A 524 -18.40 -28.80 -21.56
C PRO A 524 -17.58 -28.47 -20.31
N ASN A 525 -17.75 -27.26 -19.76
CA ASN A 525 -17.09 -26.83 -18.52
C ASN A 525 -17.72 -27.54 -17.31
N LEU A 526 -19.05 -27.72 -17.29
CA LEU A 526 -19.73 -28.52 -16.26
C LEU A 526 -19.24 -29.98 -16.24
N VAL A 527 -19.12 -30.63 -17.41
CA VAL A 527 -18.58 -32.00 -17.51
C VAL A 527 -17.14 -32.04 -17.00
N ARG A 528 -16.31 -31.03 -17.28
CA ARG A 528 -14.94 -30.94 -16.75
C ARG A 528 -14.91 -30.83 -15.22
N VAL A 529 -15.76 -29.97 -14.64
CA VAL A 529 -15.84 -29.77 -13.18
C VAL A 529 -16.38 -31.03 -12.47
N LEU A 530 -17.49 -31.59 -12.95
CA LEU A 530 -18.06 -32.83 -12.40
C LEU A 530 -17.09 -34.01 -12.52
N SER A 531 -16.31 -34.09 -13.59
CA SER A 531 -15.27 -35.12 -13.76
C SER A 531 -14.15 -35.05 -12.70
N VAL A 532 -13.88 -33.86 -12.14
CA VAL A 532 -12.90 -33.69 -11.05
C VAL A 532 -13.54 -34.02 -9.71
N ILE A 533 -14.71 -33.45 -9.41
CA ILE A 533 -15.41 -33.63 -8.13
C ILE A 533 -15.84 -35.09 -7.93
N LEU A 534 -16.50 -35.69 -8.93
CA LEU A 534 -17.01 -37.07 -8.89
C LEU A 534 -15.98 -38.11 -9.39
N ARG A 535 -14.74 -37.69 -9.65
CA ARG A 535 -13.59 -38.54 -10.04
C ARG A 535 -13.89 -39.53 -11.17
N PHE A 536 -14.57 -39.07 -12.23
CA PHE A 536 -14.87 -39.90 -13.40
C PHE A 536 -13.60 -40.45 -14.04
N THR A 537 -13.68 -41.68 -14.56
CA THR A 537 -12.57 -42.26 -15.32
C THR A 537 -12.38 -41.53 -16.66
N PRO A 538 -11.17 -41.53 -17.24
CA PRO A 538 -10.92 -40.93 -18.56
C PRO A 538 -11.70 -41.57 -19.73
N GLN A 539 -12.49 -42.63 -19.50
CA GLN A 539 -13.43 -43.17 -20.48
C GLN A 539 -14.83 -42.53 -20.32
N GLU A 540 -15.30 -42.37 -19.09
CA GLU A 540 -16.58 -41.73 -18.77
C GLU A 540 -16.58 -40.24 -19.14
N THR A 541 -15.50 -39.51 -18.82
CA THR A 541 -15.38 -38.08 -19.19
C THR A 541 -15.45 -37.89 -20.71
N ARG A 542 -14.82 -38.79 -21.50
CA ARG A 542 -14.91 -38.78 -22.97
C ARG A 542 -16.31 -39.16 -23.47
N ARG A 543 -16.97 -40.14 -22.84
CA ARG A 543 -18.35 -40.56 -23.18
C ARG A 543 -19.39 -39.48 -22.89
N LEU A 544 -19.16 -38.63 -21.89
CA LEU A 544 -20.01 -37.49 -21.54
C LEU A 544 -19.70 -36.26 -22.41
N ALA A 545 -18.42 -35.94 -22.63
CA ALA A 545 -18.03 -34.82 -23.50
C ALA A 545 -18.45 -35.03 -24.97
N ALA A 546 -18.61 -36.28 -25.43
CA ALA A 546 -19.13 -36.60 -26.76
C ALA A 546 -20.67 -36.58 -26.89
N LYS A 547 -21.38 -36.13 -25.84
CA LYS A 547 -22.87 -36.01 -25.78
C LYS A 547 -23.35 -34.58 -25.51
N VAL A 548 -22.43 -33.62 -25.48
CA VAL A 548 -22.64 -32.23 -25.04
C VAL A 548 -22.30 -31.28 -26.18
#